data_AF-A0A958LD15-F1
#
_entry.id   AF-A0A958LD15-F1
#
_cell.length_a   1.000
_cell.length_b   1.000
_cell.length_c   1.000
_cell.angle_alpha   90.00
_cell.angle_beta   90.00
_cell.angle_gamma   90.00
#
_symmetry.space_group_name_H-M   'P 1'
#
loop_
_entity.id
_entity.type
_entity.pdbx_description
1 polymer ?
#
loop_
_entity_poly.entity_id
_entity_poly.type
_entity_poly.pdbx_seq_one_letter_code
_entity_poly.pdbx_strand_id
1 'polypeptide(L)'
;MAISIKQLQRYDGFPITGAIGEMVVVAFGGDVGPQLKRALRPSRRVVDISAFDIRNEELFFYAAVFSILACLARADGQFSCGERDVVKRFMRRGLELNATRKDIVARIFHAAYHSEHTLSEFASEFVATFGSDDPAVEMLLDLLVALATADNELSDEEEKLITQAARIFKIPEKRLQAVIRHYCTDKNSPYGVLGCDPSDSNEDIVHRYNELVHHFNRSSSSSDAPAELKESQAAERAAVTQAFEKIAAERGLTIEPLKEDDSSPDPRGRPLAVGLIALLTSVFSLSPTGASAASLAGVTYPDAIEMDGTPLVLNGLGLREATIFAVDVYVAALYLPNRSADPEQILQQPMPKRLSLHFVREVSASQMRDAWKEGVSKNLPEPQRFDAAVESLNRLMPDVQEGDELVFDFFPSGLSVSLNRNHLGDIDDELFARELLRVWLGPKPPNSGLKRGLLGK
;
A
#
# COMPACT_ATOMS: atom_id res chain seq x y z
N MET A 1 13.89 9.05 -16.52
CA MET A 1 14.60 8.63 -17.75
C MET A 1 13.89 7.38 -18.28
N ALA A 2 13.11 7.49 -19.37
CA ALA A 2 12.35 6.36 -19.91
C ALA A 2 13.27 5.49 -20.77
N ILE A 3 13.58 4.27 -20.34
CA ILE A 3 14.35 3.31 -21.14
C ILE A 3 13.42 2.77 -22.23
N SER A 4 13.76 2.99 -23.50
CA SER A 4 12.93 2.53 -24.62
C SER A 4 12.99 1.00 -24.75
N ILE A 5 11.82 0.37 -24.60
CA ILE A 5 11.46 -1.04 -24.86
C ILE A 5 12.11 -1.62 -26.15
N LYS A 6 12.48 -0.78 -27.12
CA LYS A 6 13.16 -1.17 -28.37
C LYS A 6 14.60 -1.67 -28.19
N GLN A 7 15.31 -1.32 -27.11
CA GLN A 7 16.69 -1.78 -26.88
C GLN A 7 16.77 -3.25 -26.43
N LEU A 8 15.65 -3.85 -26.03
CA LEU A 8 15.63 -5.21 -25.49
C LEU A 8 15.72 -6.30 -26.57
N GLN A 9 15.37 -6.03 -27.84
CA GLN A 9 15.08 -6.98 -28.95
C GLN A 9 16.19 -7.98 -29.39
N ARG A 10 17.23 -8.23 -28.61
CA ARG A 10 18.42 -9.01 -29.02
C ARG A 10 18.45 -10.44 -28.48
N TYR A 11 17.45 -10.93 -27.74
CA TYR A 11 17.57 -12.19 -26.99
C TYR A 11 16.55 -13.27 -27.39
N ASP A 12 17.06 -14.34 -28.02
CA ASP A 12 16.34 -15.60 -28.24
C ASP A 12 16.40 -16.50 -26.99
N GLY A 13 15.48 -16.29 -26.05
CA GLY A 13 15.15 -17.25 -24.99
C GLY A 13 15.87 -17.08 -23.64
N PHE A 14 15.22 -17.58 -22.58
CA PHE A 14 15.59 -17.39 -21.17
C PHE A 14 16.43 -18.56 -20.64
N PRO A 15 17.66 -18.36 -20.14
CA PRO A 15 18.39 -19.41 -19.44
C PRO A 15 17.77 -19.66 -18.05
N ILE A 16 17.17 -20.84 -17.83
CA ILE A 16 16.57 -21.27 -16.55
C ILE A 16 17.66 -21.69 -15.53
N THR A 17 18.90 -21.23 -15.71
CA THR A 17 20.05 -21.65 -14.91
C THR A 17 20.67 -20.42 -14.27
N GLY A 18 20.44 -20.22 -12.98
CA GLY A 18 20.91 -19.04 -12.25
C GLY A 18 19.88 -18.54 -11.24
N ALA A 19 20.30 -17.62 -10.39
CA ALA A 19 19.47 -17.07 -9.32
C ALA A 19 18.26 -16.32 -9.90
N ILE A 20 18.44 -15.55 -10.98
CA ILE A 20 17.34 -14.83 -11.65
C ILE A 20 16.33 -15.82 -12.24
N GLY A 21 16.85 -16.92 -12.80
CA GLY A 21 16.03 -18.01 -13.34
C GLY A 21 15.08 -18.62 -12.34
N GLU A 22 15.56 -18.87 -11.11
CA GLU A 22 14.75 -19.40 -10.02
C GLU A 22 13.65 -18.42 -9.59
N MET A 23 13.94 -17.12 -9.52
CA MET A 23 12.94 -16.12 -9.15
C MET A 23 11.79 -16.04 -10.15
N VAL A 24 12.08 -16.19 -11.44
CA VAL A 24 11.05 -16.28 -12.48
C VAL A 24 10.16 -17.51 -12.26
N VAL A 25 10.73 -18.68 -11.97
CA VAL A 25 9.94 -19.90 -11.71
C VAL A 25 9.00 -19.71 -10.50
N VAL A 26 9.49 -19.11 -9.42
CA VAL A 26 8.68 -18.83 -8.22
C VAL A 26 7.56 -17.82 -8.52
N ALA A 27 7.85 -16.80 -9.32
CA ALA A 27 6.89 -15.77 -9.72
C ALA A 27 5.72 -16.27 -10.56
N PHE A 28 5.76 -17.52 -11.05
CA PHE A 28 4.64 -18.17 -11.74
C PHE A 28 4.06 -19.38 -11.01
N GLY A 29 4.47 -19.64 -9.76
CA GLY A 29 3.64 -20.38 -8.81
C GLY A 29 4.19 -21.71 -8.29
N GLY A 30 5.43 -22.08 -8.59
CA GLY A 30 6.12 -23.22 -7.96
C GLY A 30 5.54 -24.63 -8.25
N ASP A 31 4.23 -24.77 -8.48
CA ASP A 31 3.61 -25.97 -9.03
C ASP A 31 3.63 -25.87 -10.55
N VAL A 32 4.62 -26.54 -11.12
CA VAL A 32 4.77 -26.74 -12.55
C VAL A 32 3.55 -27.55 -13.01
N GLY A 33 2.51 -26.87 -13.48
CA GLY A 33 1.32 -27.51 -14.04
C GLY A 33 1.68 -28.52 -15.14
N PRO A 34 0.77 -29.46 -15.51
CA PRO A 34 1.06 -30.54 -16.45
C PRO A 34 1.61 -30.08 -17.81
N GLN A 35 1.32 -28.83 -18.19
CA GLN A 35 1.76 -28.19 -19.42
C GLN A 35 3.26 -27.79 -19.35
N LEU A 36 3.72 -27.27 -18.21
CA LEU A 36 5.11 -26.88 -18.01
C LEU A 36 6.01 -28.08 -17.64
N LYS A 37 5.48 -29.15 -17.01
CA LYS A 37 6.21 -30.44 -16.85
C LYS A 37 6.51 -31.11 -18.19
N ARG A 38 5.70 -30.83 -19.21
CA ARG A 38 5.89 -31.33 -20.58
C ARG A 38 6.88 -30.47 -21.37
N ALA A 39 7.03 -29.20 -21.01
CA ALA A 39 8.03 -28.26 -21.54
C ALA A 39 9.42 -28.44 -20.90
N LEU A 40 9.49 -28.77 -19.61
CA LEU A 40 10.71 -29.07 -18.85
C LEU A 40 11.21 -30.52 -19.09
N ARG A 41 11.30 -30.95 -20.35
CA ARG A 41 12.14 -32.10 -20.71
C ARG A 41 13.59 -31.64 -20.79
N PRO A 42 14.58 -32.46 -20.41
CA PRO A 42 16.02 -32.10 -20.39
C PRO A 42 16.60 -31.62 -21.73
N SER A 43 15.82 -31.60 -22.81
CA SER A 43 16.23 -31.18 -24.15
C SER A 43 15.62 -29.84 -24.61
N ARG A 44 14.80 -29.13 -23.81
CA ARG A 44 14.32 -27.77 -24.16
C ARG A 44 14.38 -26.80 -22.97
N ARG A 45 15.34 -25.86 -23.03
CA ARG A 45 15.68 -24.83 -22.02
C ARG A 45 14.90 -23.52 -22.23
N VAL A 46 13.57 -23.55 -22.40
CA VAL A 46 12.78 -22.30 -22.55
C VAL A 46 11.42 -22.48 -21.88
N VAL A 47 11.06 -21.57 -20.97
CA VAL A 47 9.70 -21.43 -20.43
C VAL A 47 8.89 -20.64 -21.45
N ASP A 48 7.75 -21.17 -21.89
CA ASP A 48 6.81 -20.44 -22.74
C ASP A 48 5.85 -19.62 -21.86
N ILE A 49 6.11 -18.31 -21.82
CA ILE A 49 5.43 -17.32 -20.95
C ILE A 49 4.46 -16.47 -21.78
N SER A 50 4.21 -16.87 -23.04
CA SER A 50 3.36 -16.13 -24.00
C SER A 50 1.94 -15.87 -23.50
N ALA A 51 1.46 -16.65 -22.53
CA ALA A 51 0.16 -16.44 -21.88
C ALA A 51 0.05 -15.13 -21.08
N PHE A 52 1.16 -14.47 -20.74
CA PHE A 52 1.17 -13.28 -19.88
C PHE A 52 1.44 -11.97 -20.62
N ASP A 53 1.54 -11.98 -21.96
CA ASP A 53 1.86 -10.81 -22.80
C ASP A 53 3.05 -9.97 -22.26
N ILE A 54 4.08 -10.68 -21.80
CA ILE A 54 5.35 -10.11 -21.31
C ILE A 54 6.46 -10.75 -22.13
N ARG A 55 7.34 -9.90 -22.68
CA ARG A 55 8.51 -10.39 -23.41
C ARG A 55 9.50 -11.03 -22.44
N ASN A 56 10.12 -12.14 -22.82
CA ASN A 56 11.09 -12.84 -21.97
C ASN A 56 12.21 -11.92 -21.45
N GLU A 57 12.65 -10.98 -22.29
CA GLU A 57 13.65 -9.95 -21.97
C GLU A 57 13.19 -8.99 -20.86
N GLU A 58 11.94 -8.54 -20.92
CA GLU A 58 11.34 -7.66 -19.91
C GLU A 58 11.21 -8.40 -18.58
N LEU A 59 10.80 -9.66 -18.62
CA LEU A 59 10.66 -10.47 -17.43
C LEU A 59 12.02 -10.77 -16.78
N PHE A 60 13.05 -11.10 -17.56
CA PHE A 60 14.40 -11.27 -17.03
C PHE A 60 14.90 -9.97 -16.40
N PHE A 61 14.70 -8.84 -17.09
CA PHE A 61 15.06 -7.53 -16.57
C PHE A 61 14.36 -7.23 -15.24
N TYR A 62 13.04 -7.46 -15.14
CA TYR A 62 12.29 -7.31 -13.90
C TYR A 62 12.83 -8.26 -12.82
N ALA A 63 13.02 -9.53 -13.15
CA ALA A 63 13.54 -10.50 -12.21
C ALA A 63 14.91 -10.10 -11.67
N ALA A 64 15.81 -9.65 -12.53
CA ALA A 64 17.14 -9.20 -12.13
C ALA A 64 17.07 -7.97 -11.24
N VAL A 65 16.41 -6.90 -11.70
CA VAL A 65 16.35 -5.61 -10.99
C VAL A 65 15.69 -5.80 -9.63
N PHE A 66 14.50 -6.39 -9.58
CA PHE A 66 13.76 -6.54 -8.33
C PHE A 66 14.40 -7.55 -7.38
N SER A 67 15.17 -8.53 -7.87
CA SER A 67 15.93 -9.42 -6.97
C SER A 67 17.15 -8.73 -6.35
N ILE A 68 17.85 -7.88 -7.10
CA ILE A 68 18.97 -7.10 -6.59
C ILE A 68 18.47 -6.08 -5.56
N LEU A 69 17.35 -5.39 -5.84
CA LEU A 69 16.71 -4.50 -4.86
C LEU A 69 16.25 -5.26 -3.61
N ALA A 70 15.69 -6.46 -3.76
CA ALA A 70 15.27 -7.28 -2.62
C ALA A 70 16.45 -7.69 -1.73
N CYS A 71 17.60 -8.00 -2.32
CA CYS A 71 18.81 -8.30 -1.56
C CYS A 71 19.32 -7.08 -0.80
N LEU A 72 19.22 -5.88 -1.36
CA LEU A 72 19.61 -4.65 -0.69
C LEU A 72 18.65 -4.32 0.45
N ALA A 73 17.34 -4.31 0.20
CA ALA A 73 16.30 -4.08 1.22
C ALA A 73 16.34 -5.10 2.38
N ARG A 74 16.88 -6.29 2.13
CA ARG A 74 17.06 -7.32 3.16
C ARG A 74 18.23 -7.02 4.11
N ALA A 75 19.22 -6.22 3.68
CA ALA A 75 20.47 -6.02 4.40
C ALA A 75 20.25 -5.62 5.87
N ASP A 76 19.33 -4.69 6.09
CA ASP A 76 19.00 -4.14 7.40
C ASP A 76 17.82 -4.87 8.08
N GLY A 77 17.30 -5.91 7.43
CA GLY A 77 16.26 -6.80 7.97
C GLY A 77 14.85 -6.21 7.99
N GLN A 78 14.66 -4.96 7.55
CA GLN A 78 13.36 -4.31 7.47
C GLN A 78 13.22 -3.58 6.14
N PHE A 79 12.09 -3.78 5.46
CA PHE A 79 11.74 -3.03 4.25
C PHE A 79 10.83 -1.84 4.61
N SER A 80 11.45 -0.66 4.69
CA SER A 80 10.87 0.55 5.26
C SER A 80 9.76 1.17 4.39
N CYS A 81 9.11 2.22 4.90
CA CYS A 81 8.14 2.97 4.10
C CYS A 81 8.83 3.76 2.98
N GLY A 82 9.99 4.39 3.25
CA GLY A 82 10.73 5.16 2.23
C GLY A 82 11.20 4.26 1.09
N GLU A 83 11.78 3.10 1.41
CA GLU A 83 12.25 2.14 0.41
C GLU A 83 11.10 1.61 -0.45
N ARG A 84 9.96 1.28 0.18
CA ARG A 84 8.73 0.88 -0.51
C ARG A 84 8.28 1.94 -1.50
N ASP A 85 8.35 3.22 -1.14
CA ASP A 85 7.93 4.33 -1.99
C ASP A 85 8.87 4.50 -3.20
N VAL A 86 10.17 4.32 -3.02
CA VAL A 86 11.15 4.31 -4.13
C VAL A 86 10.80 3.20 -5.14
N VAL A 87 10.56 1.98 -4.65
CA VAL A 87 10.22 0.85 -5.53
C VAL A 87 8.86 1.04 -6.21
N LYS A 88 7.83 1.52 -5.47
CA LYS A 88 6.52 1.87 -6.04
C LYS A 88 6.65 2.92 -7.15
N ARG A 89 7.45 3.97 -6.92
CA ARG A 89 7.69 5.05 -7.89
C ARG A 89 8.37 4.49 -9.14
N PHE A 90 9.36 3.63 -8.97
CA PHE A 90 10.03 2.96 -10.08
C PHE A 90 9.07 2.06 -10.89
N MET A 91 8.21 1.28 -10.22
CA MET A 91 7.20 0.46 -10.89
C MET A 91 6.17 1.28 -11.68
N ARG A 92 5.74 2.43 -11.12
CA ARG A 92 4.70 3.29 -11.74
C ARG A 92 5.27 4.21 -12.83
N ARG A 93 6.33 4.97 -12.52
CA ARG A 93 6.89 6.02 -13.39
C ARG A 93 8.08 5.55 -14.23
N GLY A 94 8.83 4.56 -13.73
CA GLY A 94 10.03 4.04 -14.42
C GLY A 94 9.69 2.95 -15.44
N LEU A 95 8.84 1.99 -15.04
CA LEU A 95 8.50 0.81 -15.84
C LEU A 95 7.07 0.80 -16.38
N GLU A 96 6.20 1.69 -15.88
CA GLU A 96 4.79 1.79 -16.28
C GLU A 96 4.05 0.44 -16.21
N LEU A 97 4.24 -0.30 -15.11
CA LEU A 97 3.68 -1.64 -14.96
C LEU A 97 2.14 -1.59 -14.81
N ASN A 98 1.45 -2.45 -15.55
CA ASN A 98 0.03 -2.74 -15.35
C ASN A 98 -0.21 -3.64 -14.12
N ALA A 99 -1.46 -3.88 -13.73
CA ALA A 99 -1.82 -4.67 -12.55
C ALA A 99 -1.18 -6.07 -12.54
N THR A 100 -1.23 -6.79 -13.67
CA THR A 100 -0.66 -8.14 -13.82
C THR A 100 0.86 -8.14 -13.63
N ARG A 101 1.58 -7.19 -14.24
CA ARG A 101 3.05 -7.08 -14.12
C ARG A 101 3.48 -6.67 -12.71
N LYS A 102 2.72 -5.80 -12.04
CA LYS A 102 2.96 -5.45 -10.63
C LYS A 102 2.90 -6.68 -9.73
N ASP A 103 1.96 -7.59 -9.98
CA ASP A 103 1.81 -8.83 -9.22
C ASP A 103 3.02 -9.76 -9.38
N ILE A 104 3.47 -9.97 -10.63
CA ILE A 104 4.64 -10.78 -10.95
C ILE A 104 5.89 -10.22 -10.25
N VAL A 105 6.12 -8.91 -10.40
CA VAL A 105 7.25 -8.22 -9.78
C VAL A 105 7.22 -8.33 -8.25
N ALA A 106 6.05 -8.17 -7.64
CA ALA A 106 5.89 -8.32 -6.19
C ALA A 106 6.24 -9.72 -5.71
N ARG A 107 5.90 -10.75 -6.48
CA ARG A 107 6.24 -12.14 -6.18
C ARG A 107 7.72 -12.43 -6.36
N ILE A 108 8.35 -11.91 -7.42
CA ILE A 108 9.81 -12.01 -7.63
C ILE A 108 10.53 -11.41 -6.44
N PHE A 109 10.24 -10.15 -6.09
CA PHE A 109 10.94 -9.49 -4.99
C PHE A 109 10.70 -10.23 -3.68
N HIS A 110 9.46 -10.64 -3.39
CA HIS A 110 9.17 -11.41 -2.19
C HIS A 110 9.98 -12.71 -2.13
N ALA A 111 10.09 -13.44 -3.24
CA ALA A 111 10.90 -14.65 -3.33
C ALA A 111 12.39 -14.34 -3.10
N ALA A 112 12.92 -13.32 -3.76
CA ALA A 112 14.32 -12.92 -3.64
C ALA A 112 14.67 -12.45 -2.22
N TYR A 113 13.77 -11.68 -1.59
CA TYR A 113 13.92 -11.19 -0.22
C TYR A 113 14.05 -12.33 0.81
N HIS A 114 13.43 -13.48 0.55
CA HIS A 114 13.50 -14.66 1.43
C HIS A 114 14.45 -15.76 0.93
N SER A 115 15.10 -15.56 -0.22
CA SER A 115 15.99 -16.55 -0.83
C SER A 115 17.35 -16.60 -0.14
N GLU A 116 18.13 -17.67 -0.32
CA GLU A 116 19.53 -17.72 0.17
C GLU A 116 20.52 -17.04 -0.79
N HIS A 117 20.04 -16.57 -1.95
CA HIS A 117 20.88 -15.94 -2.95
C HIS A 117 21.48 -14.63 -2.45
N THR A 118 22.65 -14.31 -3.00
CA THR A 118 23.39 -13.08 -2.69
C THR A 118 23.19 -12.03 -3.77
N LEU A 119 23.36 -10.75 -3.39
CA LEU A 119 23.33 -9.64 -4.35
C LEU A 119 24.33 -9.85 -5.50
N SER A 120 25.50 -10.43 -5.20
CA SER A 120 26.54 -10.67 -6.19
C SER A 120 26.16 -11.68 -7.26
N GLU A 121 25.37 -12.70 -6.91
CA GLU A 121 24.88 -13.70 -7.85
C GLU A 121 23.96 -13.03 -8.87
N PHE A 122 22.95 -12.30 -8.39
CA PHE A 122 22.03 -11.57 -9.25
C PHE A 122 22.74 -10.48 -10.09
N ALA A 123 23.63 -9.70 -9.47
CA ALA A 123 24.37 -8.64 -10.16
C ALA A 123 25.29 -9.18 -11.26
N SER A 124 25.94 -10.33 -11.02
CA SER A 124 26.81 -10.95 -12.02
C SER A 124 26.01 -11.50 -13.20
N GLU A 125 24.86 -12.12 -12.93
CA GLU A 125 23.95 -12.64 -13.96
C GLU A 125 23.33 -11.49 -14.78
N PHE A 126 23.02 -10.37 -14.13
CA PHE A 126 22.57 -9.14 -14.81
C PHE A 126 23.63 -8.59 -15.77
N VAL A 127 24.87 -8.41 -15.33
CA VAL A 127 25.96 -7.91 -16.18
C VAL A 127 26.35 -8.90 -17.27
N ALA A 128 26.31 -10.21 -16.99
CA ALA A 128 26.57 -11.23 -18.01
C ALA A 128 25.53 -11.18 -19.14
N THR A 129 24.31 -10.75 -18.83
CA THR A 129 23.21 -10.65 -19.79
C THR A 129 23.23 -9.31 -20.51
N PHE A 130 23.19 -8.18 -19.80
CA PHE A 130 23.07 -6.85 -20.43
C PHE A 130 24.41 -6.26 -20.87
N GLY A 131 25.52 -6.70 -20.27
CA GLY A 131 26.84 -6.08 -20.44
C GLY A 131 27.04 -4.90 -19.49
N SER A 132 28.31 -4.61 -19.16
CA SER A 132 28.66 -3.55 -18.20
C SER A 132 28.42 -2.14 -18.73
N ASP A 133 28.38 -1.96 -20.05
CA ASP A 133 28.21 -0.65 -20.71
C ASP A 133 26.73 -0.32 -20.99
N ASP A 134 25.79 -1.18 -20.58
CA ASP A 134 24.37 -0.98 -20.82
C ASP A 134 23.79 0.12 -19.92
N PRO A 135 22.97 1.06 -20.45
CA PRO A 135 22.31 2.09 -19.64
C PRO A 135 21.49 1.55 -18.46
N ALA A 136 21.01 0.30 -18.55
CA ALA A 136 20.31 -0.39 -17.47
C ALA A 136 21.18 -0.58 -16.22
N VAL A 137 22.50 -0.70 -16.37
CA VAL A 137 23.46 -0.84 -15.27
C VAL A 137 23.57 0.46 -14.48
N GLU A 138 23.67 1.60 -15.17
CA GLU A 138 23.67 2.92 -14.52
C GLU A 138 22.33 3.21 -13.83
N MET A 139 21.21 2.91 -14.50
CA MET A 139 19.88 3.05 -13.90
C MET A 139 19.74 2.18 -12.63
N LEU A 140 20.23 0.95 -12.68
CA LEU A 140 20.18 0.05 -11.52
C LEU A 140 21.05 0.57 -10.37
N LEU A 141 22.24 1.11 -10.65
CA LEU A 141 23.04 1.76 -9.62
C LEU A 141 22.30 2.94 -8.99
N ASP A 142 21.75 3.84 -9.82
CA ASP A 142 20.98 4.98 -9.33
C ASP A 142 19.81 4.53 -8.45
N LEU A 143 19.12 3.44 -8.84
CA LEU A 143 18.00 2.89 -8.08
C LEU A 143 18.45 2.22 -6.76
N LEU A 144 19.59 1.54 -6.73
CA LEU A 144 20.14 0.95 -5.51
C LEU A 144 20.51 2.03 -4.49
N VAL A 145 21.17 3.09 -4.95
CA VAL A 145 21.50 4.23 -4.08
C VAL A 145 20.24 4.94 -3.63
N ALA A 146 19.29 5.21 -4.54
CA ALA A 146 18.02 5.83 -4.18
C ALA A 146 17.26 5.00 -3.13
N LEU A 147 17.26 3.67 -3.26
CA LEU A 147 16.64 2.76 -2.30
C LEU A 147 17.30 2.86 -0.92
N ALA A 148 18.62 2.67 -0.84
CA ALA A 148 19.34 2.69 0.43
C ALA A 148 19.33 4.08 1.10
N THR A 149 19.19 5.15 0.33
CA THR A 149 19.07 6.52 0.90
C THR A 149 17.63 6.93 1.23
N ALA A 150 16.65 6.05 1.05
CA ALA A 150 15.24 6.43 1.11
C ALA A 150 14.78 6.90 2.51
N ASP A 151 15.38 6.38 3.58
CA ASP A 151 15.11 6.82 4.95
C ASP A 151 16.16 7.80 5.49
N ASN A 152 16.91 8.44 4.59
CA ASN A 152 17.91 9.48 4.88
C ASN A 152 19.18 9.03 5.63
N GLU A 153 19.35 7.74 5.85
CA GLU A 153 20.59 7.12 6.36
C GLU A 153 20.99 5.96 5.44
N LEU A 154 22.26 5.93 5.03
CA LEU A 154 22.85 4.81 4.30
C LEU A 154 23.61 3.96 5.33
N SER A 155 23.22 2.70 5.50
CA SER A 155 23.89 1.83 6.48
C SER A 155 25.25 1.34 5.98
N ASP A 156 26.14 0.97 6.92
CA ASP A 156 27.45 0.39 6.57
C ASP A 156 27.29 -0.91 5.76
N GLU A 157 26.23 -1.68 6.03
CA GLU A 157 25.89 -2.92 5.34
C GLU A 157 25.42 -2.65 3.90
N GLU A 158 24.54 -1.68 3.71
CA GLU A 158 24.06 -1.25 2.39
C GLU A 158 25.19 -0.64 1.55
N GLU A 159 26.05 0.20 2.14
CA GLU A 159 27.20 0.78 1.44
C GLU A 159 28.16 -0.31 0.93
N LYS A 160 28.42 -1.35 1.74
CA LYS A 160 29.23 -2.51 1.32
C LYS A 160 28.60 -3.22 0.14
N LEU A 161 27.29 -3.47 0.19
CA LEU A 161 26.54 -4.15 -0.87
C LEU A 161 26.50 -3.34 -2.18
N ILE A 162 26.25 -2.03 -2.09
CA ILE A 162 26.26 -1.13 -3.25
C ILE A 162 27.66 -1.04 -3.85
N THR A 163 28.70 -0.95 -3.03
CA THR A 163 30.10 -0.96 -3.49
C THR A 163 30.43 -2.27 -4.19
N GLN A 164 29.96 -3.40 -3.66
CA GLN A 164 30.12 -4.71 -4.29
C GLN A 164 29.39 -4.78 -5.65
N ALA A 165 28.15 -4.28 -5.71
CA ALA A 165 27.37 -4.18 -6.95
C ALA A 165 28.12 -3.33 -8.00
N ALA A 166 28.58 -2.14 -7.63
CA ALA A 166 29.30 -1.22 -8.51
C ALA A 166 30.58 -1.86 -9.10
N ARG A 167 31.31 -2.67 -8.32
CA ARG A 167 32.47 -3.41 -8.81
C ARG A 167 32.09 -4.45 -9.86
N ILE A 168 31.00 -5.20 -9.64
CA ILE A 168 30.48 -6.19 -10.60
C ILE A 168 30.00 -5.49 -11.88
N PHE A 169 29.35 -4.34 -11.71
CA PHE A 169 28.87 -3.47 -12.78
C PHE A 169 30.01 -2.78 -13.54
N LYS A 170 31.26 -2.87 -13.05
CA LYS A 170 32.45 -2.17 -13.56
C LYS A 170 32.29 -0.64 -13.57
N ILE A 171 31.50 -0.11 -12.64
CA ILE A 171 31.31 1.33 -12.48
C ILE A 171 32.52 1.90 -11.72
N PRO A 172 33.18 2.96 -12.24
CA PRO A 172 34.29 3.59 -11.54
C PRO A 172 33.86 4.15 -10.18
N GLU A 173 34.72 4.01 -9.16
CA GLU A 173 34.46 4.52 -7.80
C GLU A 173 34.07 6.01 -7.80
N LYS A 174 34.67 6.82 -8.67
CA LYS A 174 34.32 8.24 -8.80
C LYS A 174 32.86 8.47 -9.19
N ARG A 175 32.30 7.60 -10.04
CA ARG A 175 30.90 7.67 -10.45
C ARG A 175 29.99 7.24 -9.31
N LEU A 176 30.29 6.12 -8.66
CA LEU A 176 29.57 5.67 -7.46
C LEU A 176 29.49 6.78 -6.39
N GLN A 177 30.63 7.38 -6.05
CA GLN A 177 30.69 8.47 -5.08
C GLN A 177 29.94 9.73 -5.54
N ALA A 178 29.85 9.98 -6.85
CA ALA A 178 29.03 11.06 -7.38
C ALA A 178 27.53 10.78 -7.24
N VAL A 179 27.10 9.53 -7.44
CA VAL A 179 25.70 9.09 -7.24
C VAL A 179 25.34 9.14 -5.75
N ILE A 180 26.14 8.54 -4.88
CA ILE A 180 25.95 8.61 -3.42
C ILE A 180 25.88 10.07 -2.97
N ARG A 181 26.80 10.92 -3.46
CA ARG A 181 26.74 12.35 -3.19
C ARG A 181 25.43 12.93 -3.67
N HIS A 182 25.02 12.73 -4.91
CA HIS A 182 23.78 13.28 -5.45
C HIS A 182 22.56 13.00 -4.55
N TYR A 183 22.39 11.77 -4.08
CA TYR A 183 21.30 11.39 -3.18
C TYR A 183 21.53 11.84 -1.72
N CYS A 184 22.78 11.91 -1.25
CA CYS A 184 23.12 12.33 0.12
C CYS A 184 23.35 13.85 0.30
N THR A 185 23.52 14.67 -0.75
CA THR A 185 23.77 16.13 -0.62
C THR A 185 22.50 16.96 -0.53
N ASP A 186 21.33 16.37 -0.74
CA ASP A 186 20.05 17.08 -0.58
C ASP A 186 19.60 17.18 0.88
N LYS A 187 20.50 16.86 1.84
CA LYS A 187 20.26 16.87 3.29
C LYS A 187 19.91 18.23 3.92
N ASN A 188 20.13 19.34 3.21
CA ASN A 188 19.69 20.68 3.64
C ASN A 188 18.73 21.34 2.65
N SER A 189 18.36 20.63 1.59
CA SER A 189 17.41 21.14 0.62
C SER A 189 16.00 21.06 1.23
N PRO A 190 15.16 22.06 0.98
CA PRO A 190 13.76 21.99 1.37
C PRO A 190 13.06 20.71 0.90
N TYR A 191 13.40 20.21 -0.29
CA TYR A 191 12.80 19.00 -0.88
C TYR A 191 13.28 17.73 -0.17
N GLY A 192 14.56 17.65 0.20
CA GLY A 192 15.13 16.53 0.95
C GLY A 192 14.54 16.38 2.35
N VAL A 193 14.27 17.50 3.06
CA VAL A 193 13.60 17.47 4.38
C VAL A 193 12.17 16.92 4.27
N LEU A 194 11.51 17.10 3.13
CA LEU A 194 10.17 16.59 2.84
C LEU A 194 10.17 15.21 2.15
N GLY A 195 11.35 14.66 1.78
CA GLY A 195 11.47 13.43 0.99
C GLY A 195 10.85 13.53 -0.40
N CYS A 196 10.79 14.73 -0.97
CA CYS A 196 10.23 15.03 -2.29
C CYS A 196 11.33 15.34 -3.29
N ASP A 197 11.03 15.27 -4.59
CA ASP A 197 11.92 15.71 -5.67
C ASP A 197 11.52 17.11 -6.17
N PRO A 198 12.48 17.97 -6.57
CA PRO A 198 12.19 19.26 -7.21
C PRO A 198 11.39 19.19 -8.51
N SER A 199 11.18 18.00 -9.09
CA SER A 199 10.31 17.75 -10.24
C SER A 199 8.91 17.21 -9.87
N ASP A 200 8.64 16.90 -8.60
CA ASP A 200 7.33 16.42 -8.16
C ASP A 200 6.23 17.46 -8.37
N SER A 201 4.99 17.00 -8.53
CA SER A 201 3.84 17.89 -8.69
C SER A 201 3.57 18.67 -7.40
N ASN A 202 2.97 19.84 -7.54
CA ASN A 202 2.62 20.65 -6.39
C ASN A 202 1.64 19.94 -5.44
N GLU A 203 0.76 19.10 -5.99
CA GLU A 203 -0.19 18.29 -5.22
C GLU A 203 0.53 17.21 -4.39
N ASP A 204 1.52 16.53 -4.98
CA ASP A 204 2.31 15.49 -4.31
C ASP A 204 3.13 16.07 -3.14
N ILE A 205 3.71 17.26 -3.31
CA ILE A 205 4.51 17.93 -2.28
C ILE A 205 3.63 18.37 -1.10
N VAL A 206 2.44 18.94 -1.39
CA VAL A 206 1.47 19.33 -0.37
C VAL A 206 0.96 18.10 0.40
N HIS A 207 0.67 17.01 -0.32
CA HIS A 207 0.27 15.75 0.29
C HIS A 207 1.33 15.24 1.26
N ARG A 208 2.60 15.24 0.84
CA ARG A 208 3.71 14.74 1.65
C ARG A 208 3.98 15.60 2.89
N TYR A 209 3.87 16.92 2.76
CA TYR A 209 3.91 17.84 3.90
C TYR A 209 2.81 17.52 4.92
N ASN A 210 1.57 17.36 4.45
CA ASN A 210 0.42 17.07 5.32
C ASN A 210 0.58 15.73 6.05
N GLU A 211 1.09 14.69 5.38
CA GLU A 211 1.39 13.40 6.01
C GLU A 211 2.41 13.52 7.15
N LEU A 212 3.52 14.23 6.91
CA LEU A 212 4.59 14.39 7.89
C LEU A 212 4.12 15.20 9.11
N VAL A 213 3.42 16.32 8.88
CA VAL A 213 2.86 17.13 9.98
C VAL A 213 1.84 16.34 10.80
N HIS A 214 0.99 15.54 10.14
CA HIS A 214 0.07 14.64 10.85
C HIS A 214 0.79 13.58 11.68
N HIS A 215 1.88 13.02 11.16
CA HIS A 215 2.71 12.05 11.87
C HIS A 215 3.29 12.65 13.17
N PHE A 216 3.86 13.87 13.10
CA PHE A 216 4.40 14.54 14.29
C PHE A 216 3.32 14.93 15.30
N ASN A 217 2.17 15.46 14.84
CA ASN A 217 1.06 15.86 15.73
C ASN A 217 0.45 14.66 16.49
N ARG A 218 0.44 13.48 15.87
CA ARG A 218 -0.03 12.23 16.50
C ARG A 218 0.98 11.66 17.50
N SER A 219 2.28 11.87 17.26
CA SER A 219 3.35 11.43 18.15
C SER A 219 3.45 12.29 19.42
N SER A 220 3.29 13.61 19.29
CA SER A 220 3.39 14.57 20.40
C SER A 220 2.20 14.55 21.38
N SER A 221 1.09 13.88 21.03
CA SER A 221 -0.12 13.76 21.86
C SER A 221 -0.10 12.54 22.81
N SER A 222 1.01 11.79 22.84
CA SER A 222 1.26 10.79 23.89
C SER A 222 1.63 11.50 25.22
N SER A 223 0.75 11.40 26.21
CA SER A 223 0.93 12.05 27.52
C SER A 223 2.21 11.59 28.25
N ASP A 224 2.73 10.40 27.94
CA ASP A 224 3.79 9.71 28.70
C ASP A 224 5.20 9.80 28.10
N ALA A 225 5.42 10.55 27.02
CA ALA A 225 6.77 10.67 26.42
C ALA A 225 7.71 11.57 27.26
N PRO A 226 8.99 11.19 27.44
CA PRO A 226 10.03 12.02 28.05
C PRO A 226 10.11 13.42 27.42
N ALA A 227 10.36 14.45 28.24
CA ALA A 227 10.41 15.85 27.78
C ALA A 227 11.42 16.09 26.64
N GLU A 228 12.57 15.42 26.70
CA GLU A 228 13.62 15.48 25.67
C GLU A 228 13.13 14.98 24.29
N LEU A 229 12.26 13.97 24.27
CA LEU A 229 11.66 13.46 23.02
C LEU A 229 10.58 14.40 22.46
N LYS A 230 9.82 15.08 23.33
CA LYS A 230 8.83 16.09 22.89
C LYS A 230 9.52 17.31 22.28
N GLU A 231 10.67 17.72 22.81
CA GLU A 231 11.47 18.83 22.30
C GLU A 231 12.14 18.48 20.95
N SER A 232 12.70 17.27 20.81
CA SER A 232 13.23 16.76 19.53
C SER A 232 12.17 16.71 18.43
N GLN A 233 10.97 16.18 18.74
CA GLN A 233 9.86 16.09 17.78
C GLN A 233 9.31 17.46 17.38
N ALA A 234 9.27 18.41 18.31
CA ALA A 234 8.89 19.79 18.01
C ALA A 234 9.91 20.46 17.08
N ALA A 235 11.21 20.22 17.29
CA ALA A 235 12.28 20.72 16.43
C ALA A 235 12.24 20.09 15.02
N GLU A 236 12.01 18.78 14.92
CA GLU A 236 11.87 18.06 13.65
C GLU A 236 10.64 18.54 12.87
N ARG A 237 9.49 18.72 13.53
CA ARG A 237 8.27 19.28 12.91
C ARG A 237 8.50 20.71 12.42
N ALA A 238 9.22 21.52 13.19
CA ALA A 238 9.58 22.88 12.78
C ALA A 238 10.48 22.88 11.53
N ALA A 239 11.43 21.95 11.44
CA ALA A 239 12.27 21.78 10.25
C ALA A 239 11.45 21.40 9.01
N VAL A 240 10.50 20.48 9.12
CA VAL A 240 9.59 20.09 8.02
C VAL A 240 8.71 21.27 7.57
N THR A 241 8.20 22.06 8.51
CA THR A 241 7.38 23.24 8.19
C THR A 241 8.21 24.32 7.49
N GLN A 242 9.41 24.61 8.00
CA GLN A 242 10.32 25.58 7.38
C GLN A 242 10.76 25.15 5.98
N ALA A 243 10.96 23.84 5.77
CA ALA A 243 11.25 23.30 4.45
C ALA A 243 10.09 23.51 3.48
N PHE A 244 8.86 23.21 3.90
CA PHE A 244 7.68 23.41 3.06
C PHE A 244 7.46 24.88 2.70
N GLU A 245 7.64 25.80 3.65
CA GLU A 245 7.55 27.24 3.40
C GLU A 245 8.52 27.71 2.31
N LYS A 246 9.76 27.20 2.32
CA LYS A 246 10.75 27.51 1.28
C LYS A 246 10.33 26.98 -0.10
N ILE A 247 9.82 25.75 -0.18
CA ILE A 247 9.29 25.18 -1.43
C ILE A 247 8.08 25.98 -1.94
N ALA A 248 7.17 26.33 -1.03
CA ALA A 248 5.97 27.08 -1.37
C ALA A 248 6.31 28.47 -1.92
N ALA A 249 7.31 29.15 -1.34
CA ALA A 249 7.82 30.42 -1.83
C ALA A 249 8.51 30.30 -3.21
N GLU A 250 9.26 29.23 -3.45
CA GLU A 250 9.91 28.96 -4.75
C GLU A 250 8.89 28.67 -5.87
N ARG A 251 7.78 28.00 -5.55
CA ARG A 251 6.80 27.49 -6.52
C ARG A 251 5.51 28.31 -6.63
N GLY A 252 5.36 29.34 -5.80
CA GLY A 252 4.15 30.16 -5.76
C GLY A 252 2.92 29.43 -5.19
N LEU A 253 3.12 28.50 -4.24
CA LEU A 253 2.02 27.80 -3.57
C LEU A 253 1.44 28.66 -2.46
N THR A 254 0.11 28.68 -2.34
CA THR A 254 -0.57 29.40 -1.25
C THR A 254 -0.72 28.46 -0.06
N ILE A 255 -0.06 28.78 1.05
CA ILE A 255 -0.24 28.06 2.32
C ILE A 255 -1.56 28.55 2.92
N GLU A 256 -2.59 27.71 2.97
CA GLU A 256 -3.67 27.92 3.94
C GLU A 256 -3.13 27.51 5.31
N PRO A 257 -3.00 28.42 6.29
CA PRO A 257 -2.53 28.05 7.62
C PRO A 257 -3.55 27.11 8.26
N LEU A 258 -3.07 25.95 8.73
CA LEU A 258 -3.85 25.05 9.56
C LEU A 258 -4.34 25.85 10.77
N LYS A 259 -5.67 25.95 10.92
CA LYS A 259 -6.30 26.52 12.12
C LYS A 259 -5.83 25.71 13.33
N GLU A 260 -5.03 26.33 14.18
CA GLU A 260 -4.84 25.87 15.55
C GLU A 260 -6.22 25.87 16.23
N ASP A 261 -6.64 24.69 16.69
CA ASP A 261 -7.80 24.52 17.57
C ASP A 261 -7.45 25.12 18.94
N ASP A 262 -7.58 26.43 19.06
CA ASP A 262 -7.52 27.15 20.34
C ASP A 262 -8.86 26.95 21.07
N SER A 263 -8.97 25.80 21.75
CA SER A 263 -10.05 25.52 22.68
C SER A 263 -9.51 25.21 24.08
N SER A 264 -8.81 26.19 24.67
CA SER A 264 -8.65 26.27 26.13
C SER A 264 -9.81 27.09 26.75
N PRO A 265 -10.57 26.56 27.72
CA PRO A 265 -11.71 27.28 28.29
C PRO A 265 -11.27 28.21 29.42
N ASP A 266 -11.41 29.53 29.25
CA ASP A 266 -11.41 30.49 30.37
C ASP A 266 -12.77 30.43 31.10
N PRO A 267 -12.81 30.13 32.41
CA PRO A 267 -14.04 30.02 33.18
C PRO A 267 -14.38 31.36 33.81
N ARG A 268 -15.42 32.06 33.34
CA ARG A 268 -16.04 33.16 34.10
C ARG A 268 -17.46 33.52 33.64
N GLY A 269 -18.45 32.87 34.25
CA GLY A 269 -19.53 33.52 35.00
C GLY A 269 -20.68 34.27 34.31
N ARG A 270 -21.82 33.55 34.14
CA ARG A 270 -23.23 33.92 34.50
C ARG A 270 -23.92 35.15 33.81
N PRO A 271 -25.25 35.35 33.95
CA PRO A 271 -26.37 34.44 33.63
C PRO A 271 -27.61 35.14 32.96
N LEU A 272 -28.57 34.32 32.49
CA LEU A 272 -30.04 34.50 32.47
C LEU A 272 -30.68 35.80 31.95
N ALA A 273 -31.53 35.67 30.90
CA ALA A 273 -32.81 36.37 30.83
C ALA A 273 -33.83 35.63 29.94
N VAL A 274 -35.06 35.61 30.44
CA VAL A 274 -36.30 34.99 29.96
C VAL A 274 -36.92 35.79 28.80
N GLY A 275 -37.62 35.12 27.87
CA GLY A 275 -38.52 35.78 26.92
C GLY A 275 -39.27 34.79 26.02
N LEU A 276 -40.57 34.67 26.25
CA LEU A 276 -41.54 33.76 25.62
C LEU A 276 -42.25 34.44 24.43
N ILE A 277 -42.83 33.62 23.54
CA ILE A 277 -43.94 33.89 22.58
C ILE A 277 -43.55 34.43 21.18
N ALA A 278 -43.70 33.60 20.14
CA ALA A 278 -44.80 33.71 19.16
C ALA A 278 -44.60 32.79 17.95
N LEU A 279 -45.64 32.02 17.67
CA LEU A 279 -45.83 31.06 16.59
C LEU A 279 -46.05 31.78 15.24
N LEU A 280 -45.36 31.37 14.17
CA LEU A 280 -45.89 31.43 12.80
C LEU A 280 -45.07 30.53 11.86
N THR A 281 -45.78 29.55 11.32
CA THR A 281 -45.37 28.47 10.44
C THR A 281 -44.69 28.97 9.16
N SER A 282 -43.40 28.71 9.04
CA SER A 282 -42.73 28.65 7.74
C SER A 282 -42.41 27.18 7.49
N VAL A 283 -43.09 26.59 6.50
CA VAL A 283 -42.73 25.28 5.94
C VAL A 283 -41.39 25.48 5.27
N PHE A 284 -40.32 25.27 6.03
CA PHE A 284 -38.99 25.10 5.47
C PHE A 284 -38.99 23.70 4.87
N SER A 285 -39.21 23.63 3.56
CA SER A 285 -38.82 22.45 2.79
C SER A 285 -37.32 22.26 3.05
N LEU A 286 -37.00 21.32 3.95
CA LEU A 286 -35.66 20.79 4.09
C LEU A 286 -35.34 20.12 2.75
N SER A 287 -34.75 20.89 1.83
CA SER A 287 -33.95 20.29 0.77
C SER A 287 -32.89 19.44 1.48
N PRO A 288 -32.75 18.14 1.15
CA PRO A 288 -31.70 17.33 1.73
C PRO A 288 -30.38 17.99 1.35
N THR A 289 -29.68 18.54 2.33
CA THR A 289 -28.28 18.91 2.22
C THR A 289 -27.56 17.71 1.63
N GLY A 290 -26.94 17.90 0.47
CA GLY A 290 -26.21 16.85 -0.23
C GLY A 290 -25.30 16.15 0.76
N ALA A 291 -25.46 14.83 0.86
CA ALA A 291 -24.50 13.99 1.55
C ALA A 291 -23.14 14.31 0.93
N SER A 292 -22.24 14.86 1.74
CA SER A 292 -20.83 14.87 1.39
C SER A 292 -20.42 13.42 1.13
N ALA A 293 -19.48 13.21 0.22
CA ALA A 293 -19.06 11.88 -0.16
C ALA A 293 -17.57 11.77 0.16
N ALA A 294 -17.20 10.75 0.92
CA ALA A 294 -15.80 10.47 1.21
C ALA A 294 -15.17 9.77 0.01
N SER A 295 -13.96 10.20 -0.37
CA SER A 295 -13.20 9.61 -1.46
C SER A 295 -11.84 9.11 -1.00
N LEU A 296 -11.44 7.92 -1.44
CA LEU A 296 -10.10 7.36 -1.24
C LEU A 296 -9.67 6.62 -2.51
N ALA A 297 -8.45 6.85 -2.98
CA ALA A 297 -7.89 6.23 -4.20
C ALA A 297 -8.84 6.27 -5.42
N GLY A 298 -9.55 7.39 -5.63
CA GLY A 298 -10.48 7.58 -6.76
C GLY A 298 -11.86 6.93 -6.57
N VAL A 299 -12.09 6.20 -5.48
CA VAL A 299 -13.36 5.57 -5.14
C VAL A 299 -14.14 6.46 -4.19
N THR A 300 -15.42 6.68 -4.47
CA THR A 300 -16.30 7.58 -3.68
C THR A 300 -17.44 6.81 -3.05
N TYR A 301 -17.67 7.06 -1.76
CA TYR A 301 -18.73 6.46 -0.97
C TYR A 301 -19.61 7.53 -0.33
N PRO A 302 -20.94 7.34 -0.25
CA PRO A 302 -21.81 8.28 0.45
C PRO A 302 -21.51 8.29 1.96
N ASP A 303 -21.62 9.43 2.62
CA ASP A 303 -21.38 9.55 4.07
C ASP A 303 -22.40 8.78 4.93
N ALA A 304 -23.56 8.45 4.37
CA ALA A 304 -24.59 7.66 5.03
C ALA A 304 -25.38 6.81 4.03
N ILE A 305 -25.89 5.68 4.50
CA ILE A 305 -26.77 4.78 3.78
C ILE A 305 -27.97 4.39 4.66
N GLU A 306 -29.00 3.83 4.06
CA GLU A 306 -30.10 3.21 4.78
C GLU A 306 -30.09 1.70 4.49
N MET A 307 -30.23 0.89 5.54
CA MET A 307 -30.32 -0.57 5.44
C MET A 307 -31.45 -1.06 6.34
N ASP A 308 -32.47 -1.69 5.74
CA ASP A 308 -33.68 -2.16 6.42
C ASP A 308 -34.34 -1.11 7.33
N GLY A 309 -34.47 0.12 6.84
CA GLY A 309 -35.03 1.24 7.62
C GLY A 309 -34.11 1.77 8.71
N THR A 310 -32.89 1.25 8.84
CA THR A 310 -31.89 1.70 9.81
C THR A 310 -30.86 2.58 9.11
N PRO A 311 -30.69 3.85 9.54
CA PRO A 311 -29.63 4.70 8.99
C PRO A 311 -28.27 4.24 9.51
N LEU A 312 -27.31 4.11 8.60
CA LEU A 312 -25.91 3.83 8.91
C LEU A 312 -25.02 4.96 8.40
N VAL A 313 -24.01 5.30 9.18
CA VAL A 313 -23.02 6.33 8.84
C VAL A 313 -21.70 5.69 8.46
N LEU A 314 -21.02 6.29 7.49
CA LEU A 314 -19.67 5.89 7.11
C LEU A 314 -18.74 6.13 8.30
N ASN A 315 -18.11 5.08 8.81
CA ASN A 315 -17.12 5.14 9.87
C ASN A 315 -15.74 5.56 9.33
N GLY A 316 -15.36 5.00 8.18
CA GLY A 316 -14.11 5.32 7.52
C GLY A 316 -13.84 4.51 6.26
N LEU A 317 -12.85 4.97 5.49
CA LEU A 317 -12.36 4.34 4.27
C LEU A 317 -10.95 3.81 4.49
N GLY A 318 -10.67 2.58 4.07
CA GLY A 318 -9.34 1.99 4.18
C GLY A 318 -8.88 1.36 2.86
N LEU A 319 -7.63 1.61 2.48
CA LEU A 319 -7.02 1.01 1.31
C LEU A 319 -6.37 -0.32 1.68
N ARG A 320 -6.84 -1.40 1.05
CA ARG A 320 -6.16 -2.69 1.10
C ARG A 320 -4.98 -2.66 0.15
N GLU A 321 -3.82 -2.89 0.72
CA GLU A 321 -2.59 -3.07 -0.02
C GLU A 321 -2.10 -4.51 0.19
N ALA A 322 -1.81 -5.22 -0.89
CA ALA A 322 -1.24 -6.57 -0.89
C ALA A 322 0.25 -6.52 -1.19
N THR A 323 0.97 -7.56 -0.76
CA THR A 323 2.42 -7.73 -0.96
C THR A 323 3.27 -6.69 -0.22
N ILE A 324 4.57 -6.93 -0.19
CA ILE A 324 5.58 -6.04 0.40
C ILE A 324 5.69 -4.68 -0.29
N PHE A 325 5.22 -4.53 -1.54
CA PHE A 325 5.17 -3.23 -2.23
C PHE A 325 3.84 -2.54 -2.11
N ALA A 326 2.97 -3.07 -1.25
CA ALA A 326 1.70 -2.46 -0.93
C ALA A 326 0.91 -2.07 -2.21
N VAL A 327 0.66 -3.09 -3.03
CA VAL A 327 -0.14 -3.01 -4.26
C VAL A 327 -1.61 -2.88 -3.89
N ASP A 328 -2.24 -1.82 -4.36
CA ASP A 328 -3.64 -1.52 -4.10
C ASP A 328 -4.56 -2.64 -4.61
N VAL A 329 -5.47 -3.12 -3.76
CA VAL A 329 -6.41 -4.20 -4.07
C VAL A 329 -7.84 -3.71 -4.09
N TYR A 330 -8.27 -3.08 -2.99
CA TYR A 330 -9.61 -2.50 -2.88
C TYR A 330 -9.62 -1.32 -1.91
N VAL A 331 -10.59 -0.44 -2.09
CA VAL A 331 -10.99 0.55 -1.09
C VAL A 331 -12.19 0.00 -0.34
N ALA A 332 -12.02 -0.19 0.97
CA ALA A 332 -13.07 -0.64 1.85
C ALA A 332 -13.78 0.53 2.54
N ALA A 333 -15.10 0.46 2.64
CA ALA A 333 -15.94 1.39 3.38
C ALA A 333 -16.72 0.64 4.45
N LEU A 334 -16.59 1.06 5.72
CA LEU A 334 -17.32 0.48 6.84
C LEU A 334 -18.43 1.43 7.29
N TYR A 335 -19.67 0.96 7.24
CA TYR A 335 -20.87 1.67 7.69
C TYR A 335 -21.39 1.06 8.99
N LEU A 336 -21.65 1.92 9.97
CA LEU A 336 -22.07 1.54 11.32
C LEU A 336 -23.27 2.36 11.78
N PRO A 337 -24.06 1.87 12.75
CA PRO A 337 -25.08 2.70 13.40
C PRO A 337 -24.49 3.92 14.10
N ASN A 338 -23.32 3.76 14.74
CA ASN A 338 -22.58 4.84 15.38
C ASN A 338 -21.10 4.77 15.02
N ARG A 339 -20.46 5.93 14.82
CA ARG A 339 -19.01 5.96 14.59
C ARG A 339 -18.24 5.49 15.82
N SER A 340 -17.16 4.76 15.60
CA SER A 340 -16.19 4.41 16.65
C SER A 340 -14.82 4.16 16.04
N ALA A 341 -13.78 4.48 16.81
CA ALA A 341 -12.39 4.23 16.46
C ALA A 341 -11.82 3.02 17.24
N ASP A 342 -12.64 2.34 18.05
CA ASP A 342 -12.29 1.17 18.83
C ASP A 342 -12.84 -0.10 18.17
N PRO A 343 -11.97 -1.03 17.71
CA PRO A 343 -12.39 -2.30 17.13
C PRO A 343 -13.41 -3.07 17.97
N GLU A 344 -13.22 -3.17 19.29
CA GLU A 344 -14.09 -4.00 20.13
C GLU A 344 -15.47 -3.36 20.30
N GLN A 345 -15.53 -2.03 20.39
CA GLN A 345 -16.81 -1.33 20.40
C GLN A 345 -17.56 -1.52 19.09
N ILE A 346 -16.86 -1.42 17.95
CA ILE A 346 -17.46 -1.65 16.63
C ILE A 346 -18.06 -3.06 16.55
N LEU A 347 -17.35 -4.08 17.02
CA LEU A 347 -17.85 -5.46 17.00
C LEU A 347 -19.08 -5.64 17.88
N GLN A 348 -19.14 -4.97 19.04
CA GLN A 348 -20.24 -5.03 19.99
C GLN A 348 -21.46 -4.15 19.64
N GLN A 349 -21.32 -3.22 18.70
CA GLN A 349 -22.45 -2.38 18.25
C GLN A 349 -23.62 -3.22 17.72
N PRO A 350 -24.85 -2.72 17.82
CA PRO A 350 -26.00 -3.38 17.23
C PRO A 350 -25.83 -3.57 15.71
N MET A 351 -26.43 -4.63 15.20
CA MET A 351 -26.62 -4.85 13.77
C MET A 351 -27.87 -4.05 13.32
N PRO A 352 -27.94 -3.59 12.06
CA PRO A 352 -27.09 -4.04 10.97
C PRO A 352 -25.83 -3.17 10.74
N LYS A 353 -24.83 -3.73 10.07
CA LYS A 353 -23.58 -3.04 9.66
C LYS A 353 -23.29 -3.42 8.21
N ARG A 354 -22.55 -2.58 7.48
CA ARG A 354 -22.12 -2.90 6.10
C ARG A 354 -20.62 -2.69 5.94
N LEU A 355 -19.96 -3.64 5.31
CA LEU A 355 -18.62 -3.45 4.76
C LEU A 355 -18.69 -3.59 3.25
N SER A 356 -18.36 -2.52 2.53
CA SER A 356 -18.24 -2.56 1.07
C SER A 356 -16.77 -2.56 0.66
N LEU A 357 -16.41 -3.41 -0.30
CA LEU A 357 -15.07 -3.52 -0.88
C LEU A 357 -15.16 -3.19 -2.37
N HIS A 358 -14.62 -2.04 -2.76
CA HIS A 358 -14.53 -1.65 -4.17
C HIS A 358 -13.14 -2.01 -4.71
N PHE A 359 -13.07 -2.98 -5.61
CA PHE A 359 -11.83 -3.49 -6.14
C PHE A 359 -11.21 -2.52 -7.15
N VAL A 360 -9.92 -2.22 -6.99
CA VAL A 360 -9.14 -1.37 -7.91
C VAL A 360 -8.16 -2.19 -8.76
N ARG A 361 -8.40 -3.51 -8.82
CA ARG A 361 -7.72 -4.49 -9.67
C ARG A 361 -8.53 -5.78 -9.71
N GLU A 362 -8.20 -6.63 -10.67
CA GLU A 362 -8.69 -8.02 -10.69
C GLU A 362 -8.14 -8.84 -9.50
N VAL A 363 -8.99 -9.71 -8.97
CA VAL A 363 -8.66 -10.72 -7.95
C VAL A 363 -9.42 -12.00 -8.25
N SER A 364 -8.73 -13.14 -8.29
CA SER A 364 -9.39 -14.41 -8.56
C SER A 364 -10.15 -14.94 -7.34
N ALA A 365 -11.15 -15.76 -7.60
CA ALA A 365 -11.91 -16.47 -6.59
C ALA A 365 -10.99 -17.30 -5.69
N SER A 366 -9.95 -17.94 -6.24
CA SER A 366 -8.99 -18.71 -5.42
C SER A 366 -8.22 -17.82 -4.45
N GLN A 367 -7.74 -16.65 -4.91
CA GLN A 367 -7.03 -15.70 -4.06
C GLN A 367 -7.93 -15.20 -2.92
N MET A 368 -9.19 -14.89 -3.20
CA MET A 368 -10.14 -14.49 -2.16
C MET A 368 -10.41 -15.62 -1.16
N ARG A 369 -10.62 -16.86 -1.64
CA ARG A 369 -10.85 -18.01 -0.76
C ARG A 369 -9.69 -18.27 0.20
N ASP A 370 -8.45 -18.14 -0.29
CA ASP A 370 -7.26 -18.29 0.54
C ASP A 370 -7.16 -17.15 1.56
N ALA A 371 -7.43 -15.91 1.12
CA ALA A 371 -7.45 -14.74 2.00
C ALA A 371 -8.49 -14.85 3.12
N TRP A 372 -9.68 -15.42 2.88
CA TRP A 372 -10.69 -15.63 3.90
C TRP A 372 -10.26 -16.65 4.94
N LYS A 373 -9.73 -17.80 4.51
CA LYS A 373 -9.19 -18.82 5.42
C LYS A 373 -8.07 -18.26 6.29
N GLU A 374 -7.13 -17.53 5.68
CA GLU A 374 -6.02 -16.91 6.39
C GLU A 374 -6.49 -15.83 7.36
N GLY A 375 -7.37 -14.94 6.91
CA GLY A 375 -7.92 -13.84 7.70
C GLY A 375 -8.66 -14.34 8.94
N VAL A 376 -9.50 -15.37 8.77
CA VAL A 376 -10.22 -16.02 9.87
C VAL A 376 -9.25 -16.70 10.83
N SER A 377 -8.34 -17.52 10.32
CA SER A 377 -7.35 -18.21 11.15
C SER A 377 -6.48 -17.26 11.97
N LYS A 378 -6.19 -16.06 11.47
CA LYS A 378 -5.31 -15.09 12.13
C LYS A 378 -6.01 -14.18 13.13
N ASN A 379 -7.33 -13.98 13.02
CA ASN A 379 -8.03 -12.93 13.75
C ASN A 379 -9.23 -13.39 14.58
N LEU A 380 -9.87 -14.52 14.25
CA LEU A 380 -11.05 -15.00 14.96
C LEU A 380 -10.66 -15.94 16.11
N PRO A 381 -11.34 -15.85 17.27
CA PRO A 381 -11.17 -16.83 18.35
C PRO A 381 -11.73 -18.19 17.91
N GLU A 382 -11.03 -19.29 18.22
CA GLU A 382 -11.44 -20.66 17.86
C GLU A 382 -11.83 -20.80 16.36
N PRO A 383 -10.92 -20.48 15.42
CA PRO A 383 -11.26 -20.34 14.00
C PRO A 383 -11.90 -21.59 13.39
N GLN A 384 -11.57 -22.79 13.91
CA GLN A 384 -12.14 -24.07 13.45
C GLN A 384 -13.66 -24.14 13.64
N ARG A 385 -14.23 -23.39 14.59
CA ARG A 385 -15.69 -23.29 14.77
C ARG A 385 -16.38 -22.75 13.52
N PHE A 386 -15.69 -21.92 12.75
CA PHE A 386 -16.23 -21.21 11.60
C PHE A 386 -15.92 -21.91 10.26
N ASP A 387 -15.35 -23.13 10.26
CA ASP A 387 -14.96 -23.83 9.04
C ASP A 387 -16.15 -23.97 8.06
N ALA A 388 -17.33 -24.36 8.54
CA ALA A 388 -18.53 -24.50 7.70
C ALA A 388 -19.05 -23.15 7.14
N ALA A 389 -18.94 -22.07 7.93
CA ALA A 389 -19.32 -20.73 7.51
C ALA A 389 -18.33 -20.19 6.47
N VAL A 390 -17.02 -20.41 6.66
CA VAL A 390 -15.96 -20.07 5.71
C VAL A 390 -16.10 -20.87 4.42
N GLU A 391 -16.44 -22.16 4.48
CA GLU A 391 -16.76 -22.95 3.28
C GLU A 391 -17.96 -22.40 2.52
N SER A 392 -19.01 -21.99 3.25
CA SER A 392 -20.19 -21.37 2.64
C SER A 392 -19.83 -20.06 1.96
N LEU A 393 -19.10 -19.17 2.65
CA LEU A 393 -18.59 -17.93 2.08
C LEU A 393 -17.74 -18.19 0.83
N ASN A 394 -16.84 -19.17 0.89
CA ASN A 394 -15.96 -19.53 -0.23
C ASN A 394 -16.71 -20.02 -1.46
N ARG A 395 -17.87 -20.67 -1.30
CA ARG A 395 -18.73 -21.09 -2.42
C ARG A 395 -19.39 -19.90 -3.13
N LEU A 396 -19.56 -18.77 -2.44
CA LEU A 396 -20.17 -17.57 -3.00
C LEU A 396 -19.19 -16.75 -3.85
N MET A 397 -17.87 -16.90 -3.66
CA MET A 397 -16.87 -16.02 -4.27
C MET A 397 -16.65 -16.30 -5.76
N PRO A 398 -17.00 -15.37 -6.68
CA PRO A 398 -16.59 -15.43 -8.08
C PRO A 398 -15.21 -14.80 -8.27
N ASP A 399 -14.69 -14.77 -9.50
CA ASP A 399 -13.59 -13.86 -9.84
C ASP A 399 -14.14 -12.41 -9.84
N VAL A 400 -13.36 -11.43 -9.38
CA VAL A 400 -13.74 -10.01 -9.40
C VAL A 400 -12.81 -9.21 -10.29
N GLN A 401 -13.37 -8.21 -10.96
CA GLN A 401 -12.69 -7.30 -11.86
C GLN A 401 -12.43 -5.95 -11.19
N GLU A 402 -11.57 -5.13 -11.80
CA GLU A 402 -11.43 -3.73 -11.42
C GLU A 402 -12.78 -3.00 -11.58
N GLY A 403 -13.18 -2.24 -10.56
CA GLY A 403 -14.46 -1.54 -10.49
C GLY A 403 -15.59 -2.33 -9.83
N ASP A 404 -15.41 -3.64 -9.60
CA ASP A 404 -16.42 -4.45 -8.92
C ASP A 404 -16.55 -4.08 -7.44
N GLU A 405 -17.78 -4.12 -6.93
CA GLU A 405 -18.10 -3.85 -5.52
C GLU A 405 -18.64 -5.11 -4.84
N LEU A 406 -17.87 -5.70 -3.93
CA LEU A 406 -18.29 -6.81 -3.07
C LEU A 406 -18.75 -6.26 -1.72
N VAL A 407 -19.99 -6.54 -1.35
CA VAL A 407 -20.63 -6.00 -0.16
C VAL A 407 -20.98 -7.12 0.82
N PHE A 408 -20.65 -6.88 2.09
CA PHE A 408 -20.97 -7.71 3.24
C PHE A 408 -21.95 -6.96 4.15
N ASP A 409 -23.16 -7.47 4.24
CA ASP A 409 -24.20 -6.95 5.13
C ASP A 409 -24.34 -7.86 6.33
N PHE A 410 -24.07 -7.30 7.50
CA PHE A 410 -24.09 -8.01 8.77
C PHE A 410 -25.44 -7.78 9.44
N PHE A 411 -26.18 -8.86 9.65
CA PHE A 411 -27.48 -8.87 10.32
C PHE A 411 -27.42 -9.66 11.63
N PRO A 412 -28.42 -9.51 12.52
CA PRO A 412 -28.54 -10.39 13.67
C PRO A 412 -28.65 -11.87 13.29
N SER A 413 -29.27 -12.18 12.14
CA SER A 413 -29.50 -13.54 11.64
C SER A 413 -28.30 -14.16 10.92
N GLY A 414 -27.29 -13.37 10.53
CA GLY A 414 -26.20 -13.87 9.71
C GLY A 414 -25.58 -12.79 8.81
N LEU A 415 -24.96 -13.26 7.73
CA LEU A 415 -24.24 -12.42 6.77
C LEU A 415 -24.89 -12.55 5.39
N SER A 416 -25.21 -11.44 4.74
CA SER A 416 -25.58 -11.40 3.33
C SER A 416 -24.43 -10.90 2.49
N VAL A 417 -24.19 -11.55 1.34
CA VAL A 417 -23.10 -11.20 0.43
C VAL A 417 -23.67 -10.83 -0.94
N SER A 418 -23.21 -9.72 -1.50
CA SER A 418 -23.59 -9.29 -2.85
C SER A 418 -22.40 -8.76 -3.64
N LEU A 419 -22.46 -8.89 -4.97
CA LEU A 419 -21.47 -8.36 -5.90
C LEU A 419 -22.19 -7.47 -6.91
N ASN A 420 -21.79 -6.21 -7.03
CA ASN A 420 -22.42 -5.22 -7.93
C ASN A 420 -23.95 -5.17 -7.73
N ARG A 421 -24.40 -5.20 -6.47
CA ARG A 421 -25.82 -5.25 -6.04
C ARG A 421 -26.56 -6.56 -6.38
N ASN A 422 -25.91 -7.53 -7.02
CA ASN A 422 -26.46 -8.86 -7.21
C ASN A 422 -26.21 -9.70 -5.96
N HIS A 423 -27.28 -10.16 -5.33
CA HIS A 423 -27.20 -11.03 -4.17
C HIS A 423 -26.57 -12.38 -4.56
N LEU A 424 -25.46 -12.74 -3.90
CA LEU A 424 -24.73 -13.99 -4.13
C LEU A 424 -25.23 -15.11 -3.22
N GLY A 425 -25.57 -14.78 -1.97
CA GLY A 425 -26.10 -15.73 -1.00
C GLY A 425 -26.01 -15.22 0.44
N ASP A 426 -26.64 -15.95 1.35
CA ASP A 426 -26.64 -15.70 2.79
C ASP A 426 -25.88 -16.81 3.55
N ILE A 427 -25.34 -16.45 4.71
CA ILE A 427 -24.70 -17.36 5.67
C ILE A 427 -25.42 -17.20 7.01
N ASP A 428 -26.25 -18.18 7.33
CA ASP A 428 -27.07 -18.22 8.55
C ASP A 428 -26.25 -18.62 9.79
N ASP A 429 -25.27 -17.78 10.15
CA ASP A 429 -24.46 -17.95 11.36
C ASP A 429 -24.27 -16.59 12.07
N GLU A 430 -25.06 -16.38 13.12
CA GLU A 430 -25.05 -15.13 13.89
C GLU A 430 -23.69 -14.82 14.53
N LEU A 431 -22.97 -15.84 14.99
CA LEU A 431 -21.67 -15.65 15.62
C LEU A 431 -20.62 -15.34 14.56
N PHE A 432 -20.65 -16.02 13.42
CA PHE A 432 -19.77 -15.70 12.31
C PHE A 432 -19.97 -14.27 11.82
N ALA A 433 -21.22 -13.81 11.68
CA ALA A 433 -21.52 -12.43 11.30
C ALA A 433 -20.98 -11.40 12.32
N ARG A 434 -21.05 -11.69 13.62
CA ARG A 434 -20.47 -10.83 14.67
C ARG A 434 -18.95 -10.77 14.63
N GLU A 435 -18.31 -11.91 14.33
CA GLU A 435 -16.86 -12.06 14.45
C GLU A 435 -16.11 -11.74 13.14
N LEU A 436 -16.72 -11.89 11.98
CA LEU A 436 -16.04 -11.78 10.67
C LEU A 436 -15.39 -10.40 10.45
N LEU A 437 -15.96 -9.31 10.98
CA LEU A 437 -15.34 -7.97 10.92
C LEU A 437 -13.94 -7.93 11.56
N ARG A 438 -13.60 -8.88 12.46
CA ARG A 438 -12.24 -9.02 13.00
C ARG A 438 -11.20 -9.33 11.94
N VAL A 439 -11.57 -9.87 10.78
CA VAL A 439 -10.63 -10.02 9.66
C VAL A 439 -10.00 -8.67 9.31
N TRP A 440 -10.78 -7.58 9.33
CA TRP A 440 -10.27 -6.24 9.02
C TRP A 440 -9.84 -5.44 10.26
N LEU A 441 -10.51 -5.64 11.39
CA LEU A 441 -10.34 -4.82 12.60
C LEU A 441 -9.49 -5.49 13.69
N GLY A 442 -9.18 -6.78 13.52
CA GLY A 442 -8.46 -7.61 14.48
C GLY A 442 -6.98 -7.28 14.62
N PRO A 443 -6.21 -8.10 15.37
CA PRO A 443 -4.79 -7.86 15.65
C PRO A 443 -3.90 -8.05 14.42
N LYS A 444 -4.29 -8.89 13.46
CA LYS A 444 -3.53 -9.21 12.25
C LYS A 444 -4.36 -8.86 11.01
N PRO A 445 -4.72 -7.57 10.81
CA PRO A 445 -5.51 -7.16 9.66
C PRO A 445 -4.70 -7.37 8.38
N PRO A 446 -5.36 -7.39 7.21
CA PRO A 446 -4.69 -7.55 5.94
C PRO A 446 -3.49 -6.61 5.77
N ASN A 447 -3.68 -5.31 6.04
CA ASN A 447 -2.61 -4.32 6.22
C ASN A 447 -3.04 -3.29 7.28
N SER A 448 -2.08 -2.66 7.94
CA SER A 448 -2.35 -1.71 9.04
C SER A 448 -3.07 -0.44 8.57
N GLY A 449 -2.76 0.03 7.35
CA GLY A 449 -3.41 1.18 6.72
C GLY A 449 -4.92 0.98 6.55
N LEU A 450 -5.33 -0.18 6.03
CA LEU A 450 -6.74 -0.57 5.90
C LEU A 450 -7.48 -0.48 7.24
N LYS A 451 -6.93 -1.10 8.30
CA LYS A 451 -7.54 -1.05 9.62
C LYS A 451 -7.68 0.38 10.14
N ARG A 452 -6.62 1.20 10.07
CA ARG A 452 -6.68 2.60 10.53
C ARG A 452 -7.76 3.38 9.79
N GLY A 453 -7.80 3.26 8.47
CA GLY A 453 -8.79 3.90 7.63
C GLY A 453 -10.22 3.51 7.98
N LEU A 454 -10.48 2.20 8.16
CA LEU A 454 -11.81 1.72 8.58
C LEU A 454 -12.21 2.15 10.00
N LEU A 455 -11.25 2.43 10.88
CA LEU A 455 -11.48 3.00 12.22
C LEU A 455 -11.65 4.52 12.21
N GLY A 456 -11.56 5.18 11.04
CA GLY A 456 -11.61 6.65 10.93
C GLY A 456 -10.41 7.34 11.58
N LYS A 457 -9.22 6.72 11.53
CA LYS A 457 -8.00 7.13 12.25
C LYS A 457 -6.86 7.59 11.37
#